data_AF-A0A9P5RRG2-F1
#
_entry.id   AF-A0A9P5RRG2-F1
#
_cell.length_a   1.000
_cell.length_b   1.000
_cell.length_c   1.000
_cell.angle_alpha   90.00
_cell.angle_beta   90.00
_cell.angle_gamma   90.00
#
_symmetry.space_group_name_H-M   'P 1'
#
loop_
_entity.id
_entity.type
_entity.pdbx_description
1 polymer ?
#
loop_
_entity_poly.entity_id
_entity_poly.type
_entity_poly.pdbx_seq_one_letter_code
_entity_poly.pdbx_strand_id
1 'polypeptide(L)'
;GKGLGDNSIAPAGLTSDSYAGGIFWDADTWMYPSLLSLFPDYAMSINNYRTKNLGAAMENAKQFNRSGLLYPWVAFRYGDCTGIGPCYDYEYHLNNDIALAQWQYFLSTNNKTWLADYGYPIMKAVSDFWGSQVIRQPGTPGFTTKNETDPDEYANFKDNAAFTNAGASVTLRNSIEAAKILGISSLTPSNWSDIADNIAILYDNSSNIVLEYDGFNATTPVKQADVVLLIYPLEFPVRNPKGDLAFYAGANSPNGPGMTYSIFSIDSAHLSYQGCEAFTYLLQSSEPYVREPFHQFSEQMTDVYKDNGHTNPAYTFLTGNGGYLQIWTHGFTGYRPRLDCFYLDPTLPPQLAPEGFTVKGMKWQGSVFDVTVNGDKTVVTRRSGRGGKKACVRIGDRNRKSGKYQLAVGQTLTVATYRSDLNGTLVPGNKAQCAPSVISKDPILPGQYALSAVDGSNATYWRPNTRAPASMTIDLGRTQSIKGFHFNFNHNPPVNYTVFVGSSAEDGAEMREVVKVDKVEITAPYDAANANVVRVRLGNTSDVSLAEKVQARFVKLVVEGVLTDDGTPAGATVAEVVVF
;
A
#
# COMPACT_ATOMS: atom_id res chain seq x y z
N GLY A 1 -12.13 -29.79 -1.90
CA GLY A 1 -11.31 -30.14 -3.08
C GLY A 1 -10.76 -31.57 -2.96
N LYS A 2 -10.14 -32.13 -4.01
CA LYS A 2 -9.67 -33.53 -4.11
C LYS A 2 -8.41 -33.89 -3.26
N GLY A 3 -8.22 -33.34 -2.06
CA GLY A 3 -7.12 -33.74 -1.16
C GLY A 3 -5.68 -33.45 -1.67
N LEU A 4 -5.52 -32.62 -2.71
CA LEU A 4 -4.24 -32.13 -3.22
C LEU A 4 -4.12 -30.59 -3.10
N GLY A 5 -4.90 -29.97 -2.22
CA GLY A 5 -5.08 -28.52 -2.20
C GLY A 5 -5.51 -27.98 -0.84
N ASP A 6 -4.83 -28.42 0.22
CA ASP A 6 -5.01 -28.01 1.62
C ASP A 6 -3.68 -27.56 2.27
N ASN A 7 -2.72 -27.15 1.44
CA ASN A 7 -1.48 -26.47 1.84
C ASN A 7 -1.56 -24.98 1.45
N SER A 8 -0.79 -24.16 2.17
CA SER A 8 -0.66 -22.73 1.94
C SER A 8 0.73 -22.37 1.41
N ILE A 9 1.02 -21.07 1.25
CA ILE A 9 2.24 -20.54 0.65
C ILE A 9 3.08 -19.86 1.75
N ALA A 10 4.31 -20.32 1.93
CA ALA A 10 5.29 -19.67 2.83
C ALA A 10 5.86 -18.39 2.17
N PRO A 11 6.34 -17.40 2.95
CA PRO A 11 6.92 -16.16 2.40
C PRO A 11 8.02 -16.39 1.35
N ALA A 12 8.85 -17.41 1.54
CA ALA A 12 9.93 -17.79 0.61
C ALA A 12 9.58 -18.93 -0.36
N GLY A 13 8.30 -19.35 -0.38
CA GLY A 13 7.84 -20.51 -1.14
C GLY A 13 8.59 -21.78 -0.78
N LEU A 14 9.14 -22.46 -1.79
CA LEU A 14 9.97 -23.67 -1.65
C LEU A 14 11.40 -23.42 -2.14
N THR A 15 11.83 -22.16 -2.17
CA THR A 15 13.07 -21.74 -2.86
C THR A 15 14.24 -21.47 -1.93
N SER A 16 13.99 -21.24 -0.63
CA SER A 16 15.03 -21.13 0.39
C SER A 16 14.58 -21.76 1.72
N ASP A 17 15.52 -21.85 2.66
CA ASP A 17 15.31 -22.26 4.05
C ASP A 17 14.77 -21.12 4.94
N SER A 18 14.69 -19.89 4.43
CA SER A 18 14.11 -18.73 5.10
C SER A 18 12.70 -19.05 5.60
N TYR A 19 12.40 -18.62 6.83
CA TYR A 19 11.13 -18.90 7.53
C TYR A 19 10.80 -20.39 7.71
N ALA A 20 11.73 -21.31 7.42
CA ALA A 20 11.57 -22.76 7.57
C ALA A 20 10.34 -23.37 6.87
N GLY A 21 9.81 -22.70 5.84
CA GLY A 21 8.56 -23.09 5.18
C GLY A 21 7.29 -22.86 6.01
N GLY A 22 7.38 -22.03 7.06
CA GLY A 22 6.25 -21.61 7.88
C GLY A 22 5.25 -20.74 7.10
N ILE A 23 3.98 -20.86 7.48
CA ILE A 23 2.87 -20.11 6.89
C ILE A 23 2.50 -18.96 7.84
N PHE A 24 2.57 -17.75 7.32
CA PHE A 24 2.28 -16.50 8.01
C PHE A 24 0.99 -15.87 7.48
N TRP A 25 0.63 -14.68 7.98
CA TRP A 25 -0.40 -13.82 7.40
C TRP A 25 -0.13 -13.49 5.93
N ASP A 26 1.12 -13.65 5.49
CA ASP A 26 1.55 -13.37 4.13
C ASP A 26 0.74 -14.06 3.06
N ALA A 27 0.41 -15.33 3.30
CA ALA A 27 -0.41 -16.10 2.40
C ALA A 27 -1.76 -15.43 2.17
N ASP A 28 -2.42 -14.99 3.25
CA ASP A 28 -3.79 -14.48 3.28
C ASP A 28 -3.91 -13.01 2.85
N THR A 29 -2.87 -12.20 3.06
CA THR A 29 -2.90 -10.76 2.77
C THR A 29 -2.15 -10.37 1.49
N TRP A 30 -1.01 -11.00 1.20
CA TRP A 30 -0.12 -10.58 0.11
C TRP A 30 -0.27 -11.45 -1.14
N MET A 31 -0.29 -12.78 -1.00
CA MET A 31 -0.44 -13.67 -2.17
C MET A 31 -1.91 -13.86 -2.58
N TYR A 32 -2.80 -13.94 -1.60
CA TYR A 32 -4.17 -14.39 -1.80
C TYR A 32 -5.04 -13.48 -2.70
N PRO A 33 -5.06 -12.13 -2.59
CA PRO A 33 -6.00 -11.31 -3.35
C PRO A 33 -5.87 -11.45 -4.88
N SER A 34 -4.63 -11.38 -5.38
CA SER A 34 -4.32 -11.58 -6.80
C SER A 34 -4.69 -12.99 -7.26
N LEU A 35 -4.33 -14.01 -6.48
CA LEU A 35 -4.70 -15.40 -6.75
C LEU A 35 -6.22 -15.59 -6.76
N LEU A 36 -6.96 -14.97 -5.84
CA LEU A 36 -8.41 -15.08 -5.78
C LEU A 36 -9.07 -14.48 -7.02
N SER A 37 -8.62 -13.29 -7.42
CA SER A 37 -9.17 -12.59 -8.58
C SER A 37 -8.86 -13.29 -9.91
N LEU A 38 -7.74 -14.02 -10.03
CA LEU A 38 -7.32 -14.66 -11.28
C LEU A 38 -7.53 -16.17 -11.29
N PHE A 39 -7.31 -16.84 -10.17
CA PHE A 39 -7.27 -18.29 -10.00
C PHE A 39 -7.92 -18.74 -8.67
N PRO A 40 -9.23 -18.52 -8.48
CA PRO A 40 -9.92 -18.81 -7.21
C PRO A 40 -9.81 -20.28 -6.78
N ASP A 41 -9.69 -21.23 -7.73
CA ASP A 41 -9.49 -22.64 -7.41
C ASP A 41 -8.14 -22.92 -6.73
N TYR A 42 -7.10 -22.13 -7.02
CA TYR A 42 -5.80 -22.19 -6.33
C TYR A 42 -5.82 -21.36 -5.05
N ALA A 43 -6.42 -20.17 -5.05
CA ALA A 43 -6.59 -19.38 -3.82
C ALA A 43 -7.32 -20.17 -2.72
N MET A 44 -8.26 -21.03 -3.11
CA MET A 44 -8.96 -21.95 -2.19
C MET A 44 -8.00 -22.84 -1.38
N SER A 45 -6.78 -23.15 -1.85
CA SER A 45 -5.87 -23.99 -1.07
C SER A 45 -5.42 -23.32 0.23
N ILE A 46 -5.24 -22.00 0.21
CA ILE A 46 -4.91 -21.18 1.39
C ILE A 46 -6.06 -21.26 2.40
N ASN A 47 -7.31 -21.09 1.95
CA ASN A 47 -8.48 -21.25 2.82
C ASN A 47 -8.62 -22.68 3.36
N ASN A 48 -8.46 -23.69 2.51
CA ASN A 48 -8.54 -25.10 2.93
C ASN A 48 -7.47 -25.43 3.98
N TYR A 49 -6.27 -24.86 3.88
CA TYR A 49 -5.23 -25.01 4.89
C TYR A 49 -5.68 -24.44 6.24
N ARG A 50 -6.28 -23.24 6.24
CA ARG A 50 -6.84 -22.65 7.46
C ARG A 50 -7.98 -23.51 8.01
N THR A 51 -8.94 -23.92 7.18
CA THR A 51 -10.03 -24.84 7.56
C THR A 51 -9.52 -26.15 8.18
N LYS A 52 -8.53 -26.78 7.57
CA LYS A 52 -7.91 -28.02 8.06
C LYS A 52 -7.36 -27.86 9.48
N ASN A 53 -6.78 -26.70 9.76
CA ASN A 53 -6.15 -26.39 11.04
C ASN A 53 -7.09 -25.71 12.04
N LEU A 54 -8.38 -25.54 11.71
CA LEU A 54 -9.36 -24.92 12.60
C LEU A 54 -9.42 -25.61 13.98
N GLY A 55 -9.41 -26.94 14.01
CA GLY A 55 -9.44 -27.70 15.27
C GLY A 55 -8.20 -27.44 16.13
N ALA A 56 -7.02 -27.37 15.53
CA ALA A 56 -5.78 -27.04 16.22
C ALA A 56 -5.79 -25.60 16.76
N ALA A 57 -6.27 -24.65 15.95
CA ALA A 57 -6.40 -23.24 16.37
C ALA A 57 -7.37 -23.06 17.56
N MET A 58 -8.46 -23.84 17.60
CA MET A 58 -9.37 -23.86 18.75
C MET A 58 -8.71 -24.46 20.00
N GLU A 59 -7.86 -25.49 19.84
CA GLU A 59 -7.13 -26.08 20.96
C GLU A 59 -6.05 -25.12 21.49
N ASN A 60 -5.36 -24.40 20.60
CA ASN A 60 -4.42 -23.33 20.97
C ASN A 60 -5.12 -22.28 21.86
N ALA A 61 -6.30 -21.79 21.47
CA ALA A 61 -7.07 -20.82 22.27
C ALA A 61 -7.37 -21.34 23.69
N LYS A 62 -7.74 -22.62 23.84
CA LYS A 62 -7.98 -23.22 25.16
C LYS A 62 -6.73 -23.27 26.02
N GLN A 63 -5.56 -23.56 25.44
CA GLN A 63 -4.29 -23.58 26.18
C GLN A 63 -3.98 -22.23 26.85
N PHE A 64 -4.47 -21.12 26.27
CA PHE A 64 -4.33 -19.77 26.81
C PHE A 64 -5.58 -19.27 27.56
N ASN A 65 -6.52 -20.15 27.91
CA ASN A 65 -7.79 -19.79 28.56
C ASN A 65 -8.56 -18.70 27.79
N ARG A 66 -8.60 -18.79 26.46
CA ARG A 66 -9.33 -17.88 25.56
C ARG A 66 -10.48 -18.58 24.85
N SER A 67 -11.48 -17.79 24.45
CA SER A 67 -12.59 -18.25 23.61
C SER A 67 -12.26 -18.09 22.13
N GLY A 68 -13.00 -18.78 21.26
CA GLY A 68 -12.82 -18.70 19.82
C GLY A 68 -11.68 -19.59 19.31
N LEU A 69 -10.79 -19.02 18.51
CA LEU A 69 -9.60 -19.70 17.98
C LEU A 69 -8.37 -18.79 18.02
N LEU A 70 -7.20 -19.40 17.95
CA LEU A 70 -5.91 -18.75 17.78
C LEU A 70 -5.09 -19.52 16.74
N TYR A 71 -4.98 -18.97 15.54
CA TYR A 71 -3.94 -19.43 14.62
C TYR A 71 -2.59 -18.89 15.10
N PRO A 72 -1.53 -19.72 15.11
CA PRO A 72 -0.20 -19.25 15.45
C PRO A 72 0.33 -18.31 14.37
N TRP A 73 1.17 -17.34 14.76
CA TRP A 73 1.87 -16.45 13.84
C TRP A 73 2.65 -17.22 12.77
N VAL A 74 3.33 -18.29 13.21
CA VAL A 74 4.04 -19.24 12.35
C VAL A 74 3.35 -20.59 12.40
N ALA A 75 2.59 -20.90 11.35
CA ALA A 75 1.86 -22.16 11.24
C ALA A 75 2.60 -23.17 10.34
N PHE A 76 2.64 -24.44 10.75
CA PHE A 76 3.17 -25.55 9.95
C PHE A 76 2.07 -26.56 9.60
N ARG A 77 2.44 -27.82 9.35
CA ARG A 77 1.51 -28.86 8.90
C ARG A 77 0.33 -29.11 9.84
N TYR A 78 0.51 -28.98 11.15
CA TYR A 78 -0.49 -29.35 12.16
C TYR A 78 -1.20 -28.16 12.81
N GLY A 79 -0.76 -26.92 12.54
CA GLY A 79 -1.38 -25.71 13.07
C GLY A 79 -1.29 -25.51 14.59
N ASP A 80 -0.45 -26.29 15.27
CA ASP A 80 -0.15 -26.19 16.69
C ASP A 80 0.83 -25.05 16.99
N CYS A 81 0.77 -24.52 18.21
CA CYS A 81 1.75 -23.55 18.69
C CYS A 81 3.14 -24.20 18.81
N THR A 82 4.09 -23.82 17.97
CA THR A 82 5.45 -24.41 17.97
C THR A 82 6.47 -23.65 18.84
N GLY A 83 6.14 -22.41 19.24
CA GLY A 83 7.07 -21.52 19.94
C GLY A 83 8.10 -20.83 19.04
N ILE A 84 8.05 -21.04 17.72
CA ILE A 84 8.91 -20.34 16.74
C ILE A 84 8.49 -18.88 16.57
N GLY A 85 7.20 -18.59 16.78
CA GLY A 85 6.65 -17.24 16.91
C GLY A 85 5.48 -17.24 17.88
N PRO A 86 4.85 -16.08 18.13
CA PRO A 86 3.74 -15.99 19.07
C PRO A 86 2.56 -16.83 18.60
N CYS A 87 1.92 -17.47 19.57
CA CYS A 87 0.62 -18.12 19.38
C CYS A 87 -0.50 -17.34 20.08
N TYR A 88 -0.12 -16.73 21.20
CA TYR A 88 -0.85 -15.77 22.00
C TYR A 88 0.18 -14.77 22.52
N ASP A 89 -0.26 -13.66 23.09
CA ASP A 89 0.53 -12.60 23.74
C ASP A 89 0.90 -11.39 22.87
N TYR A 90 0.91 -11.48 21.52
CA TYR A 90 1.01 -10.35 20.57
C TYR A 90 0.79 -10.86 19.11
N GLU A 91 0.79 -9.98 18.10
CA GLU A 91 0.58 -10.30 16.65
C GLU A 91 -0.77 -11.00 16.32
N TYR A 92 -1.84 -10.60 17.01
CA TYR A 92 -3.16 -11.22 16.82
C TYR A 92 -3.80 -10.96 15.46
N HIS A 93 -3.36 -9.91 14.74
CA HIS A 93 -4.01 -9.45 13.51
C HIS A 93 -4.07 -10.52 12.42
N LEU A 94 -3.15 -11.49 12.40
CA LEU A 94 -3.18 -12.64 11.48
C LEU A 94 -4.56 -13.33 11.45
N ASN A 95 -5.25 -13.36 12.58
CA ASN A 95 -6.60 -13.94 12.65
C ASN A 95 -7.62 -13.10 11.86
N ASN A 96 -7.50 -11.78 11.86
CA ASN A 96 -8.30 -10.87 11.02
C ASN A 96 -7.99 -11.06 9.54
N ASP A 97 -6.71 -11.21 9.19
CA ASP A 97 -6.26 -11.43 7.80
C ASP A 97 -6.89 -12.71 7.22
N ILE A 98 -6.85 -13.80 7.99
CA ILE A 98 -7.50 -15.08 7.62
C ILE A 98 -9.01 -14.91 7.45
N ALA A 99 -9.67 -14.20 8.38
CA ALA A 99 -11.11 -13.97 8.30
C ALA A 99 -11.49 -13.11 7.10
N LEU A 100 -10.68 -12.10 6.76
CA LEU A 100 -10.84 -11.29 5.57
C LEU A 100 -10.70 -12.14 4.30
N ALA A 101 -9.71 -13.03 4.22
CA ALA A 101 -9.55 -13.94 3.10
C ALA A 101 -10.80 -14.85 2.90
N GLN A 102 -11.41 -15.33 3.98
CA GLN A 102 -12.66 -16.09 3.91
C GLN A 102 -13.81 -15.25 3.34
N TRP A 103 -13.95 -14.01 3.83
CA TRP A 103 -14.97 -13.09 3.38
C TRP A 103 -14.79 -12.75 1.89
N GLN A 104 -13.58 -12.39 1.48
CA GLN A 104 -13.24 -12.08 0.09
C GLN A 104 -13.52 -13.27 -0.85
N TYR A 105 -13.25 -14.50 -0.41
CA TYR A 105 -13.61 -15.71 -1.18
C TYR A 105 -15.11 -15.76 -1.45
N PHE A 106 -15.91 -15.56 -0.40
CA PHE A 106 -17.35 -15.57 -0.51
C PHE A 106 -17.86 -14.43 -1.41
N LEU A 107 -17.35 -13.22 -1.25
CA LEU A 107 -17.68 -12.09 -2.13
C LEU A 107 -17.41 -12.39 -3.61
N SER A 108 -16.31 -13.11 -3.89
CA SER A 108 -15.86 -13.42 -5.25
C SER A 108 -16.57 -14.63 -5.86
N THR A 109 -17.09 -15.56 -5.05
CA THR A 109 -17.70 -16.81 -5.55
C THR A 109 -19.21 -16.88 -5.35
N ASN A 110 -19.75 -16.13 -4.38
CA ASN A 110 -21.13 -16.17 -3.90
C ASN A 110 -21.60 -17.61 -3.57
N ASN A 111 -20.67 -18.45 -3.10
CA ASN A 111 -20.96 -19.82 -2.72
C ASN A 111 -21.42 -19.88 -1.26
N LYS A 112 -22.75 -19.81 -1.05
CA LYS A 112 -23.35 -19.84 0.30
C LYS A 112 -23.12 -21.15 1.04
N THR A 113 -23.09 -22.28 0.33
CA THR A 113 -22.78 -23.59 0.94
C THR A 113 -21.36 -23.59 1.48
N TRP A 114 -20.39 -23.14 0.69
CA TRP A 114 -19.01 -23.00 1.17
C TRP A 114 -18.89 -22.00 2.33
N LEU A 115 -19.62 -20.88 2.28
CA LEU A 115 -19.64 -19.93 3.38
C LEU A 115 -20.18 -20.60 4.66
N ALA A 116 -21.29 -21.35 4.58
CA ALA A 116 -21.85 -22.03 5.75
C ALA A 116 -20.91 -23.10 6.33
N ASP A 117 -20.31 -23.91 5.45
CA ASP A 117 -19.58 -25.12 5.86
C ASP A 117 -18.11 -24.83 6.23
N TYR A 118 -17.49 -23.79 5.66
CA TYR A 118 -16.05 -23.54 5.78
C TYR A 118 -15.70 -22.11 6.17
N GLY A 119 -16.26 -21.10 5.48
CA GLY A 119 -15.89 -19.69 5.68
C GLY A 119 -16.39 -19.13 7.02
N TYR A 120 -17.70 -19.20 7.25
CA TYR A 120 -18.36 -18.65 8.43
C TYR A 120 -17.88 -19.27 9.75
N PRO A 121 -17.64 -20.60 9.87
CA PRO A 121 -17.05 -21.17 11.08
C PRO A 121 -15.74 -20.50 11.51
N ILE A 122 -14.84 -20.22 10.57
CA ILE A 122 -13.58 -19.52 10.86
C ILE A 122 -13.86 -18.06 11.25
N MET A 123 -14.62 -17.33 10.42
CA MET A 123 -14.96 -15.92 10.68
C MET A 123 -15.62 -15.74 12.05
N LYS A 124 -16.59 -16.61 12.39
CA LYS A 124 -17.28 -16.61 13.68
C LYS A 124 -16.31 -16.86 14.83
N ALA A 125 -15.42 -17.83 14.70
CA ALA A 125 -14.46 -18.16 15.76
C ALA A 125 -13.43 -17.05 16.00
N VAL A 126 -13.01 -16.34 14.95
CA VAL A 126 -12.17 -15.12 15.09
C VAL A 126 -12.98 -13.99 15.76
N SER A 127 -14.25 -13.81 15.40
CA SER A 127 -15.13 -12.84 16.07
C SER A 127 -15.40 -13.19 17.53
N ASP A 128 -15.55 -14.46 17.88
CA ASP A 128 -15.67 -14.94 19.27
C ASP A 128 -14.36 -14.65 20.05
N PHE A 129 -13.20 -14.83 19.40
CA PHE A 129 -11.90 -14.46 19.98
C PHE A 129 -11.86 -12.97 20.33
N TRP A 130 -12.19 -12.08 19.39
CA TRP A 130 -12.21 -10.63 19.66
C TRP A 130 -13.23 -10.25 20.73
N GLY A 131 -14.41 -10.85 20.72
CA GLY A 131 -15.40 -10.68 21.78
C GLY A 131 -14.88 -11.04 23.18
N SER A 132 -13.83 -11.88 23.26
CA SER A 132 -13.16 -12.25 24.51
C SER A 132 -11.87 -11.46 24.81
N GLN A 133 -11.25 -10.81 23.81
CA GLN A 133 -10.03 -10.02 24.00
C GLN A 133 -10.29 -8.57 24.40
N VAL A 134 -11.35 -7.97 23.86
CA VAL A 134 -11.61 -6.56 24.09
C VAL A 134 -11.99 -6.27 25.54
N ILE A 135 -11.49 -5.16 26.06
CA ILE A 135 -11.76 -4.67 27.41
C ILE A 135 -12.71 -3.49 27.30
N ARG A 136 -13.89 -3.60 27.91
CA ARG A 136 -14.85 -2.49 27.98
C ARG A 136 -14.35 -1.43 28.94
N GLN A 137 -14.27 -0.19 28.49
CA GLN A 137 -13.84 0.94 29.31
C GLN A 137 -14.97 1.36 30.28
N PRO A 138 -14.71 1.50 31.60
CA PRO A 138 -15.72 1.93 32.55
C PRO A 138 -16.24 3.34 32.23
N GLY A 139 -17.57 3.50 32.19
CA GLY A 139 -18.21 4.82 32.04
C GLY A 139 -18.18 5.42 30.62
N THR A 140 -17.62 4.72 29.63
CA THR A 140 -17.66 5.11 28.21
C THR A 140 -18.21 3.95 27.36
N PRO A 141 -18.69 4.20 26.13
CA PRO A 141 -19.06 3.13 25.20
C PRO A 141 -17.84 2.39 24.62
N GLY A 142 -16.61 2.81 24.92
CA GLY A 142 -15.40 2.35 24.23
C GLY A 142 -14.91 0.95 24.62
N PHE A 143 -14.29 0.29 23.66
CA PHE A 143 -13.54 -0.95 23.86
C PHE A 143 -12.06 -0.73 23.52
N THR A 144 -11.17 -1.27 24.34
CA THR A 144 -9.72 -1.21 24.13
C THR A 144 -9.12 -2.60 24.09
N THR A 145 -7.97 -2.70 23.46
CA THR A 145 -7.16 -3.93 23.39
C THR A 145 -5.82 -3.69 24.07
N LYS A 146 -5.13 -4.78 24.41
CA LYS A 146 -3.86 -4.73 25.11
C LYS A 146 -2.87 -5.74 24.57
N ASN A 147 -1.59 -5.41 24.74
CA ASN A 147 -0.48 -6.32 24.47
C ASN A 147 -0.51 -6.87 23.03
N GLU A 148 -0.52 -5.96 22.07
CA GLU A 148 -0.60 -6.23 20.64
C GLU A 148 0.73 -5.86 19.96
N THR A 149 0.90 -6.40 18.76
CA THR A 149 1.93 -5.97 17.81
C THR A 149 1.20 -5.95 16.48
N ASP A 150 1.13 -4.77 15.87
CA ASP A 150 0.61 -4.59 14.52
C ASP A 150 1.70 -4.95 13.49
N PRO A 151 1.45 -4.88 12.16
CA PRO A 151 2.46 -5.16 11.16
C PRO A 151 3.80 -4.44 11.37
N ASP A 152 3.84 -3.26 12.00
CA ASP A 152 5.08 -2.70 12.51
C ASP A 152 5.65 -3.49 13.70
N GLU A 153 6.41 -4.54 13.40
CA GLU A 153 7.09 -5.36 14.41
C GLU A 153 8.24 -4.64 15.16
N TYR A 154 8.56 -3.38 14.83
CA TYR A 154 9.44 -2.57 15.69
C TYR A 154 8.70 -2.08 16.95
N ALA A 155 7.38 -2.04 16.92
CA ALA A 155 6.52 -1.63 18.01
C ALA A 155 5.79 -2.82 18.67
N ASN A 156 6.51 -3.57 19.50
CA ASN A 156 5.92 -4.71 20.22
C ASN A 156 5.19 -4.32 21.51
N PHE A 157 4.22 -5.15 21.88
CA PHE A 157 3.51 -5.11 23.18
C PHE A 157 2.82 -3.77 23.45
N LYS A 158 2.12 -3.26 22.42
CA LYS A 158 1.39 -1.99 22.44
C LYS A 158 -0.09 -2.19 22.72
N ASP A 159 -0.71 -1.17 23.28
CA ASP A 159 -2.16 -1.17 23.50
C ASP A 159 -2.84 -0.41 22.35
N ASN A 160 -4.09 -0.81 22.04
CA ASN A 160 -4.93 -0.17 21.02
C ASN A 160 -4.28 -0.05 19.64
N ALA A 161 -3.70 -1.15 19.15
CA ALA A 161 -3.01 -1.15 17.88
C ALA A 161 -4.02 -0.97 16.73
N ALA A 162 -3.81 0.03 15.88
CA ALA A 162 -4.80 0.56 14.95
C ALA A 162 -5.20 -0.46 13.88
N PHE A 163 -4.24 -1.17 13.28
CA PHE A 163 -4.52 -2.19 12.27
C PHE A 163 -5.25 -3.38 12.88
N THR A 164 -4.81 -3.86 14.03
CA THR A 164 -5.47 -4.95 14.75
C THR A 164 -6.91 -4.58 15.11
N ASN A 165 -7.15 -3.40 15.68
CA ASN A 165 -8.49 -2.95 16.08
C ASN A 165 -9.43 -2.70 14.90
N ALA A 166 -8.92 -2.07 13.84
CA ALA A 166 -9.69 -1.90 12.61
C ALA A 166 -10.05 -3.26 11.99
N GLY A 167 -9.08 -4.20 11.95
CA GLY A 167 -9.29 -5.58 11.50
C GLY A 167 -10.32 -6.32 12.33
N ALA A 168 -10.33 -6.15 13.65
CA ALA A 168 -11.33 -6.74 14.55
C ALA A 168 -12.73 -6.19 14.24
N SER A 169 -12.87 -4.87 14.08
CA SER A 169 -14.14 -4.22 13.69
C SER A 169 -14.64 -4.77 12.34
N VAL A 170 -13.79 -4.79 11.32
CA VAL A 170 -14.13 -5.31 9.98
C VAL A 170 -14.54 -6.78 10.05
N THR A 171 -13.81 -7.60 10.80
CA THR A 171 -14.11 -9.03 10.96
C THR A 171 -15.46 -9.24 11.63
N LEU A 172 -15.75 -8.54 12.73
CA LEU A 172 -17.05 -8.59 13.40
C LEU A 172 -18.20 -8.22 12.45
N ARG A 173 -18.05 -7.12 11.69
CA ARG A 173 -19.07 -6.69 10.71
C ARG A 173 -19.29 -7.71 9.60
N ASN A 174 -18.20 -8.25 9.05
CA ASN A 174 -18.26 -9.27 8.00
C ASN A 174 -18.92 -10.56 8.52
N SER A 175 -18.63 -10.98 9.76
CA SER A 175 -19.28 -12.12 10.41
C SER A 175 -20.78 -11.91 10.64
N ILE A 176 -21.19 -10.69 11.06
CA ILE A 176 -22.61 -10.33 11.21
C ILE A 176 -23.34 -10.42 9.88
N GLU A 177 -22.76 -9.84 8.82
CA GLU A 177 -23.36 -9.86 7.48
C GLU A 177 -23.39 -11.28 6.90
N ALA A 178 -22.33 -12.08 7.08
CA ALA A 178 -22.31 -13.48 6.69
C ALA A 178 -23.44 -14.28 7.38
N ALA A 179 -23.64 -14.11 8.68
CA ALA A 179 -24.71 -14.76 9.42
C ALA A 179 -26.10 -14.38 8.88
N LYS A 180 -26.31 -13.10 8.55
CA LYS A 180 -27.53 -12.61 7.94
C LYS A 180 -27.78 -13.22 6.55
N ILE A 181 -26.76 -13.29 5.71
CA ILE A 181 -26.83 -13.90 4.38
C ILE A 181 -27.19 -15.39 4.43
N LEU A 182 -26.72 -16.09 5.47
CA LEU A 182 -27.00 -17.49 5.75
C LEU A 182 -28.32 -17.73 6.48
N GLY A 183 -29.01 -16.68 6.95
CA GLY A 183 -30.26 -16.81 7.71
C GLY A 183 -30.08 -17.34 9.13
N ILE A 184 -28.89 -17.16 9.72
CA ILE A 184 -28.50 -17.65 11.05
C ILE A 184 -28.13 -16.53 12.01
N SER A 185 -28.69 -15.33 11.84
CA SER A 185 -28.40 -14.16 12.69
C SER A 185 -28.63 -14.40 14.19
N SER A 186 -29.42 -15.41 14.57
CA SER A 186 -29.58 -15.84 15.97
C SER A 186 -28.30 -16.42 16.59
N LEU A 187 -27.30 -16.78 15.78
CA LEU A 187 -25.99 -17.28 16.23
C LEU A 187 -24.97 -16.15 16.44
N THR A 188 -25.32 -14.91 16.11
CA THR A 188 -24.48 -13.73 16.29
C THR A 188 -24.64 -13.18 17.71
N PRO A 189 -23.57 -13.13 18.52
CA PRO A 189 -23.59 -12.45 19.81
C PRO A 189 -24.04 -10.99 19.70
N SER A 190 -24.90 -10.55 20.61
CA SER A 190 -25.52 -9.21 20.57
C SER A 190 -24.51 -8.07 20.74
N ASN A 191 -23.40 -8.31 21.43
CA ASN A 191 -22.36 -7.32 21.71
C ASN A 191 -21.39 -7.09 20.53
N TRP A 192 -21.40 -7.92 19.48
CA TRP A 192 -20.46 -7.76 18.37
C TRP A 192 -20.60 -6.44 17.62
N SER A 193 -21.85 -5.96 17.44
CA SER A 193 -22.10 -4.67 16.81
C SER A 193 -21.54 -3.52 17.64
N ASP A 194 -21.79 -3.53 18.95
CA ASP A 194 -21.27 -2.54 19.90
C ASP A 194 -19.74 -2.48 19.91
N ILE A 195 -19.08 -3.65 19.92
CA ILE A 195 -17.61 -3.72 19.82
C ILE A 195 -17.13 -3.15 18.49
N ALA A 196 -17.72 -3.58 17.37
CA ALA A 196 -17.28 -3.11 16.05
C ALA A 196 -17.48 -1.60 15.85
N ASP A 197 -18.50 -1.01 16.47
CA ASP A 197 -18.79 0.42 16.41
C ASP A 197 -17.91 1.25 17.37
N ASN A 198 -17.46 0.68 18.48
CA ASN A 198 -16.82 1.42 19.57
C ASN A 198 -15.42 0.93 19.99
N ILE A 199 -14.79 0.01 19.24
CA ILE A 199 -13.38 -0.34 19.45
C ILE A 199 -12.46 0.84 19.13
N ALA A 200 -11.44 1.04 19.94
CA ALA A 200 -10.58 2.21 19.90
C ALA A 200 -9.75 2.27 18.60
N ILE A 201 -9.91 3.38 17.87
CA ILE A 201 -8.97 3.85 16.84
C ILE A 201 -8.51 5.23 17.26
N LEU A 202 -7.22 5.37 17.53
CA LEU A 202 -6.64 6.58 18.08
C LEU A 202 -6.24 7.55 16.95
N TYR A 203 -6.38 8.84 17.20
CA TYR A 203 -6.05 9.90 16.25
C TYR A 203 -5.27 11.01 16.94
N ASP A 204 -4.32 11.61 16.22
CA ASP A 204 -3.79 12.91 16.62
C ASP A 204 -4.90 13.97 16.52
N ASN A 205 -5.10 14.72 17.60
CA ASN A 205 -6.19 15.69 17.71
C ASN A 205 -6.08 16.86 16.72
N SER A 206 -4.87 17.16 16.23
CA SER A 206 -4.62 18.32 15.38
C SER A 206 -4.58 17.96 13.90
N SER A 207 -3.93 16.86 13.54
CA SER A 207 -3.71 16.44 12.16
C SER A 207 -4.78 15.45 11.65
N ASN A 208 -5.56 14.85 12.55
CA ASN A 208 -6.46 13.73 12.28
C ASN A 208 -5.78 12.52 11.64
N ILE A 209 -4.46 12.37 11.82
CA ILE A 209 -3.73 11.18 11.43
C ILE A 209 -4.02 10.08 12.45
N VAL A 210 -4.25 8.85 11.96
CA VAL A 210 -4.39 7.68 12.82
C VAL A 210 -3.08 7.42 13.55
N LEU A 211 -3.13 7.25 14.87
CA LEU A 211 -1.99 6.82 15.65
C LEU A 211 -1.91 5.29 15.57
N GLU A 212 -0.73 4.76 15.31
CA GLU A 212 -0.51 3.32 15.16
C GLU A 212 -0.88 2.53 16.42
N TYR A 213 -0.62 3.11 17.60
CA TYR A 213 -0.93 2.53 18.90
C TYR A 213 -0.97 3.60 20.00
N ASP A 214 -1.36 3.21 21.21
CA ASP A 214 -1.37 4.11 22.36
C ASP A 214 0.03 4.63 22.72
N GLY A 215 0.18 5.96 22.75
CA GLY A 215 1.46 6.63 22.97
C GLY A 215 2.36 6.74 21.74
N PHE A 216 1.89 6.40 20.54
CA PHE A 216 2.64 6.64 19.30
C PHE A 216 2.96 8.13 19.12
N ASN A 217 4.22 8.44 18.86
CA ASN A 217 4.75 9.81 18.85
C ASN A 217 5.73 10.07 17.67
N ALA A 218 5.77 9.17 16.68
CA ALA A 218 6.61 9.26 15.48
C ALA A 218 8.13 9.33 15.71
N THR A 219 8.66 8.96 16.89
CA THR A 219 10.11 9.03 17.15
C THR A 219 10.90 7.82 16.64
N THR A 220 10.20 6.74 16.31
CA THR A 220 10.78 5.48 15.81
C THR A 220 10.29 5.26 14.38
N PRO A 221 11.16 4.82 13.46
CA PRO A 221 10.72 4.41 12.13
C PRO A 221 9.74 3.23 12.20
N VAL A 222 8.81 3.18 11.25
CA VAL A 222 7.82 2.11 11.10
C VAL A 222 8.40 1.02 10.20
N LYS A 223 8.41 -0.25 10.61
CA LYS A 223 9.07 -1.34 9.86
C LYS A 223 8.48 -1.53 8.46
N GLN A 224 7.15 -1.49 8.34
CA GLN A 224 6.42 -1.82 7.11
C GLN A 224 5.03 -1.17 7.07
N ALA A 225 4.27 -1.41 6.00
CA ALA A 225 2.89 -0.92 5.90
C ALA A 225 2.04 -1.40 7.08
N ASP A 226 1.46 -0.45 7.81
CA ASP A 226 0.64 -0.69 9.01
C ASP A 226 -0.68 0.09 8.93
N VAL A 227 -0.69 1.37 9.35
CA VAL A 227 -1.90 2.22 9.30
C VAL A 227 -2.47 2.34 7.89
N VAL A 228 -1.62 2.34 6.86
CA VAL A 228 -2.09 2.40 5.46
C VAL A 228 -2.90 1.16 5.08
N LEU A 229 -2.71 0.01 5.75
CA LEU A 229 -3.52 -1.20 5.53
C LEU A 229 -5.00 -1.05 5.94
N LEU A 230 -5.34 -0.03 6.75
CA LEU A 230 -6.74 0.32 7.03
C LEU A 230 -7.47 0.72 5.75
N ILE A 231 -6.79 1.37 4.80
CA ILE A 231 -7.38 1.83 3.54
C ILE A 231 -7.54 0.64 2.59
N TYR A 232 -6.45 -0.06 2.31
CA TYR A 232 -6.45 -1.34 1.59
C TYR A 232 -5.52 -2.33 2.29
N PRO A 233 -5.97 -3.55 2.61
CA PRO A 233 -7.18 -4.20 2.09
C PRO A 233 -8.42 -4.12 2.99
N LEU A 234 -8.33 -3.51 4.18
CA LEU A 234 -9.45 -3.53 5.15
C LEU A 234 -10.67 -2.71 4.70
N GLU A 235 -10.46 -1.66 3.91
CA GLU A 235 -11.49 -0.68 3.54
C GLU A 235 -12.19 -0.08 4.80
N PHE A 236 -11.42 0.10 5.88
CA PHE A 236 -11.87 0.71 7.12
C PHE A 236 -11.97 2.23 6.97
N PRO A 237 -13.08 2.87 7.38
CA PRO A 237 -13.24 4.30 7.24
C PRO A 237 -12.33 5.07 8.22
N VAL A 238 -11.36 5.81 7.67
CA VAL A 238 -10.47 6.71 8.40
C VAL A 238 -10.78 8.18 8.10
N ARG A 239 -10.41 9.09 9.01
CA ARG A 239 -10.75 10.52 8.91
C ARG A 239 -9.94 11.26 7.83
N ASN A 240 -8.66 10.93 7.66
CA ASN A 240 -7.75 11.62 6.76
C ASN A 240 -6.83 10.64 6.01
N PRO A 241 -7.37 9.78 5.14
CA PRO A 241 -6.58 8.70 4.50
C PRO A 241 -5.39 9.21 3.68
N LYS A 242 -5.49 10.40 3.07
CA LYS A 242 -4.36 11.03 2.37
C LYS A 242 -3.28 11.52 3.33
N GLY A 243 -3.68 12.08 4.47
CA GLY A 243 -2.74 12.49 5.52
C GLY A 243 -2.03 11.29 6.13
N ASP A 244 -2.75 10.19 6.37
CA ASP A 244 -2.20 8.91 6.82
C ASP A 244 -1.16 8.41 5.82
N LEU A 245 -1.52 8.29 4.54
CA LEU A 245 -0.61 7.86 3.47
C LEU A 245 0.66 8.74 3.40
N ALA A 246 0.50 10.07 3.40
CA ALA A 246 1.62 11.00 3.30
C ALA A 246 2.55 10.97 4.53
N PHE A 247 1.98 10.81 5.74
CA PHE A 247 2.77 10.73 6.97
C PHE A 247 3.55 9.41 7.03
N TYR A 248 2.87 8.27 6.82
CA TYR A 248 3.50 6.96 6.93
C TYR A 248 4.52 6.68 5.81
N ALA A 249 4.39 7.34 4.65
CA ALA A 249 5.42 7.27 3.60
C ALA A 249 6.79 7.80 4.08
N GLY A 250 6.79 8.82 4.95
CA GLY A 250 8.01 9.38 5.54
C GLY A 250 8.41 8.75 6.88
N ALA A 251 7.48 8.06 7.56
CA ALA A 251 7.76 7.36 8.82
C ALA A 251 8.34 5.95 8.60
N ASN A 252 8.10 5.34 7.45
CA ASN A 252 8.61 4.01 7.15
C ASN A 252 10.12 3.94 7.13
N SER A 253 10.65 2.86 7.69
CA SER A 253 12.04 2.48 7.61
C SER A 253 12.44 2.33 6.14
N PRO A 254 13.59 2.89 5.73
CA PRO A 254 14.08 2.68 4.38
C PRO A 254 14.36 1.20 4.13
N ASN A 255 14.79 0.43 5.15
CA ASN A 255 15.13 -0.98 5.03
C ASN A 255 13.93 -1.90 5.35
N GLY A 256 12.71 -1.47 5.04
CA GLY A 256 11.52 -2.29 5.21
C GLY A 256 11.44 -3.42 4.16
N PRO A 257 10.69 -4.50 4.45
CA PRO A 257 10.54 -5.63 3.53
C PRO A 257 9.76 -5.25 2.26
N GLY A 258 10.00 -6.00 1.18
CA GLY A 258 9.50 -5.78 -0.19
C GLY A 258 7.99 -5.92 -0.42
N MET A 259 7.17 -5.63 0.58
CA MET A 259 5.70 -5.63 0.52
C MET A 259 5.11 -4.24 0.72
N THR A 260 5.77 -3.37 1.49
CA THR A 260 5.26 -2.09 1.98
C THR A 260 4.73 -1.18 0.88
N TYR A 261 5.58 -0.78 -0.07
CA TYR A 261 5.22 0.23 -1.06
C TYR A 261 4.20 -0.23 -2.11
N SER A 262 3.88 -1.52 -2.15
CA SER A 262 2.77 -1.99 -3.01
C SER A 262 1.41 -1.48 -2.49
N ILE A 263 1.23 -1.39 -1.18
CA ILE A 263 0.04 -0.80 -0.55
C ILE A 263 0.00 0.70 -0.82
N PHE A 264 1.13 1.39 -0.70
CA PHE A 264 1.21 2.82 -1.03
C PHE A 264 0.83 3.11 -2.49
N SER A 265 1.25 2.24 -3.43
CA SER A 265 0.86 2.36 -4.84
C SER A 265 -0.65 2.13 -5.03
N ILE A 266 -1.22 1.11 -4.38
CA ILE A 266 -2.66 0.81 -4.46
C ILE A 266 -3.50 1.93 -3.85
N ASP A 267 -3.12 2.44 -2.69
CA ASP A 267 -3.85 3.50 -1.98
C ASP A 267 -3.69 4.84 -2.68
N SER A 268 -2.50 5.18 -3.18
CA SER A 268 -2.33 6.37 -4.03
C SER A 268 -3.18 6.26 -5.30
N ALA A 269 -3.19 5.12 -5.98
CA ALA A 269 -4.07 4.89 -7.12
C ALA A 269 -5.56 5.11 -6.77
N HIS A 270 -5.97 4.79 -5.55
CA HIS A 270 -7.35 5.00 -5.08
C HIS A 270 -7.64 6.45 -4.65
N LEU A 271 -6.72 7.11 -3.94
CA LEU A 271 -6.96 8.37 -3.23
C LEU A 271 -6.51 9.61 -4.02
N SER A 272 -5.52 9.47 -4.89
CA SER A 272 -4.86 10.61 -5.52
C SER A 272 -5.78 11.28 -6.52
N TYR A 273 -5.85 12.60 -6.39
CA TYR A 273 -6.68 13.45 -7.23
C TYR A 273 -5.85 14.22 -8.26
N GLN A 274 -4.58 14.46 -7.93
CA GLN A 274 -3.54 15.11 -8.71
C GLN A 274 -2.27 14.30 -8.56
N GLY A 275 -1.28 14.53 -9.42
CA GLY A 275 -0.01 13.82 -9.37
C GLY A 275 -0.07 12.43 -10.02
N CYS A 276 1.04 11.72 -9.88
CA CYS A 276 1.32 10.41 -10.45
C CYS A 276 2.24 9.57 -9.53
N GLU A 277 2.24 9.88 -8.24
CA GLU A 277 3.05 9.23 -7.21
C GLU A 277 2.72 7.73 -7.05
N ALA A 278 1.53 7.28 -7.47
CA ALA A 278 1.21 5.86 -7.58
C ALA A 278 2.22 5.08 -8.45
N PHE A 279 2.79 5.72 -9.48
CA PHE A 279 3.86 5.14 -10.29
C PHE A 279 5.19 5.11 -9.55
N THR A 280 5.52 6.17 -8.82
CA THR A 280 6.70 6.21 -7.94
C THR A 280 6.67 5.05 -6.94
N TYR A 281 5.54 4.85 -6.26
CA TYR A 281 5.36 3.75 -5.33
C TYR A 281 5.40 2.36 -6.00
N LEU A 282 4.93 2.24 -7.24
CA LEU A 282 5.08 1.01 -8.01
C LEU A 282 6.57 0.65 -8.21
N LEU A 283 7.40 1.63 -8.57
CA LEU A 283 8.83 1.42 -8.70
C LEU A 283 9.47 1.10 -7.36
N GLN A 284 9.14 1.85 -6.31
CA GLN A 284 9.61 1.58 -4.94
C GLN A 284 9.24 0.18 -4.45
N SER A 285 8.09 -0.34 -4.83
CA SER A 285 7.64 -1.69 -4.43
C SER A 285 8.36 -2.85 -5.13
N SER A 286 9.14 -2.57 -6.17
CA SER A 286 9.70 -3.61 -7.04
C SER A 286 11.19 -3.43 -7.27
N GLU A 287 11.59 -2.33 -7.91
CA GLU A 287 12.95 -2.10 -8.39
C GLU A 287 14.05 -2.28 -7.32
N PRO A 288 13.90 -1.81 -6.06
CA PRO A 288 14.92 -2.03 -5.01
C PRO A 288 15.09 -3.50 -4.60
N TYR A 289 14.08 -4.32 -4.83
CA TYR A 289 14.00 -5.71 -4.35
C TYR A 289 14.35 -6.72 -5.43
N VAL A 290 14.31 -6.34 -6.71
CA VAL A 290 14.60 -7.23 -7.84
C VAL A 290 16.10 -7.56 -7.92
N ARG A 291 16.42 -8.82 -8.25
CA ARG A 291 17.79 -9.29 -8.52
C ARG A 291 17.90 -9.95 -9.88
N GLU A 292 18.88 -9.50 -10.66
CA GLU A 292 19.28 -10.14 -11.91
C GLU A 292 19.91 -11.53 -11.66
N PRO A 293 19.90 -12.45 -12.66
CA PRO A 293 19.33 -12.29 -14.00
C PRO A 293 17.85 -12.71 -14.09
N PHE A 294 17.31 -13.35 -13.05
CA PHE A 294 15.96 -13.93 -13.07
C PHE A 294 14.87 -12.96 -12.63
N HIS A 295 15.25 -11.75 -12.23
CA HIS A 295 14.36 -10.69 -11.77
C HIS A 295 13.42 -11.16 -10.64
N GLN A 296 13.97 -11.92 -9.69
CA GLN A 296 13.23 -12.37 -8.50
C GLN A 296 13.43 -11.39 -7.35
N PHE A 297 12.50 -11.41 -6.38
CA PHE A 297 12.49 -10.45 -5.28
C PHE A 297 13.34 -10.98 -4.12
N SER A 298 14.25 -10.15 -3.61
CA SER A 298 14.81 -10.24 -2.26
C SER A 298 13.83 -9.59 -1.28
N GLU A 299 13.74 -10.11 -0.07
CA GLU A 299 12.95 -9.52 1.00
C GLU A 299 13.40 -8.10 1.31
N GLN A 300 14.72 -7.88 1.29
CA GLN A 300 15.37 -6.64 1.69
C GLN A 300 16.00 -5.93 0.49
N MET A 301 16.13 -4.61 0.56
CA MET A 301 16.78 -3.83 -0.51
C MET A 301 18.29 -4.05 -0.58
N THR A 302 18.90 -4.48 0.53
CA THR A 302 20.33 -4.81 0.63
C THR A 302 20.50 -6.29 0.95
N ASP A 303 21.47 -6.94 0.32
CA ASP A 303 21.85 -8.32 0.63
C ASP A 303 23.07 -8.36 1.58
N VAL A 304 23.49 -7.22 2.12
CA VAL A 304 24.60 -7.13 3.06
C VAL A 304 24.18 -7.74 4.40
N TYR A 305 24.74 -8.90 4.73
CA TYR A 305 24.45 -9.67 5.95
C TYR A 305 24.45 -8.84 7.24
N LYS A 306 25.37 -7.88 7.39
CA LYS A 306 25.48 -7.02 8.58
C LYS A 306 24.31 -6.05 8.70
N ASP A 307 23.81 -5.53 7.58
CA ASP A 307 22.72 -4.55 7.55
C ASP A 307 21.38 -5.24 7.85
N ASN A 308 21.28 -6.54 7.57
CA ASN A 308 20.11 -7.37 7.82
C ASN A 308 20.18 -8.14 9.16
N GLY A 309 20.77 -7.52 10.19
CA GLY A 309 20.80 -8.09 11.54
C GLY A 309 21.54 -9.44 11.63
N HIS A 310 22.56 -9.64 10.80
CA HIS A 310 23.29 -10.91 10.70
C HIS A 310 22.41 -12.07 10.21
N THR A 311 21.54 -11.79 9.24
CA THR A 311 20.77 -12.81 8.51
C THR A 311 20.84 -12.55 7.01
N ASN A 312 20.66 -13.59 6.19
CA ASN A 312 20.47 -13.40 4.75
C ASN A 312 18.99 -13.11 4.50
N PRO A 313 18.64 -12.11 3.66
CA PRO A 313 17.26 -11.87 3.27
C PRO A 313 16.60 -13.09 2.65
N ALA A 314 15.29 -13.25 2.83
CA ALA A 314 14.57 -14.29 2.11
C ALA A 314 14.62 -14.05 0.59
N TYR A 315 14.92 -15.12 -0.16
CA TYR A 315 15.00 -15.09 -1.62
C TYR A 315 14.65 -16.47 -2.20
N THR A 316 13.63 -16.62 -3.06
CA THR A 316 12.74 -15.56 -3.57
C THR A 316 11.67 -15.20 -2.56
N PHE A 317 11.43 -13.91 -2.35
CA PHE A 317 10.41 -13.38 -1.46
C PHE A 317 9.04 -13.24 -2.16
N LEU A 318 8.21 -14.28 -2.05
CA LEU A 318 6.90 -14.36 -2.68
C LEU A 318 5.89 -13.36 -2.12
N THR A 319 6.04 -12.92 -0.87
CA THR A 319 5.22 -11.87 -0.27
C THR A 319 5.31 -10.58 -1.09
N GLY A 320 6.53 -10.17 -1.47
CA GLY A 320 6.72 -9.01 -2.33
C GLY A 320 6.17 -9.21 -3.74
N ASN A 321 6.30 -10.41 -4.32
CA ASN A 321 5.64 -10.73 -5.59
C ASN A 321 4.10 -10.62 -5.48
N GLY A 322 3.53 -11.08 -4.36
CA GLY A 322 2.11 -10.98 -4.06
C GLY A 322 1.64 -9.53 -4.05
N GLY A 323 2.30 -8.67 -3.27
CA GLY A 323 2.04 -7.23 -3.22
C GLY A 323 2.15 -6.56 -4.60
N TYR A 324 3.22 -6.83 -5.35
CA TYR A 324 3.40 -6.29 -6.71
C TYR A 324 2.25 -6.65 -7.65
N LEU A 325 1.77 -7.90 -7.64
CA LEU A 325 0.63 -8.32 -8.46
C LEU A 325 -0.68 -7.64 -8.05
N GLN A 326 -0.82 -7.26 -6.78
CA GLN A 326 -2.00 -6.52 -6.30
C GLN A 326 -2.07 -5.10 -6.87
N ILE A 327 -0.93 -4.47 -7.19
CA ILE A 327 -0.93 -3.13 -7.83
C ILE A 327 -1.68 -3.16 -9.16
N TRP A 328 -1.44 -4.20 -9.97
CA TRP A 328 -2.10 -4.37 -11.26
C TRP A 328 -3.55 -4.82 -11.12
N THR A 329 -3.82 -5.73 -10.19
CA THR A 329 -5.15 -6.36 -10.08
C THR A 329 -6.14 -5.59 -9.21
N HIS A 330 -5.68 -4.82 -8.23
CA HIS A 330 -6.47 -4.09 -7.23
C HIS A 330 -6.13 -2.60 -7.18
N GLY A 331 -4.91 -2.19 -7.54
CA GLY A 331 -4.52 -0.78 -7.65
C GLY A 331 -5.10 -0.11 -8.90
N PHE A 332 -4.46 -0.31 -10.06
CA PHE A 332 -4.80 0.40 -11.30
C PHE A 332 -6.14 -0.02 -11.94
N THR A 333 -6.59 -1.25 -11.76
CA THR A 333 -7.97 -1.62 -12.13
C THR A 333 -9.01 -1.10 -11.13
N GLY A 334 -8.58 -0.79 -9.89
CA GLY A 334 -9.43 -0.49 -8.75
C GLY A 334 -10.36 -1.64 -8.35
N TYR A 335 -10.03 -2.89 -8.70
CA TYR A 335 -10.89 -4.03 -8.37
C TYR A 335 -11.05 -4.18 -6.85
N ARG A 336 -12.28 -4.38 -6.41
CA ARG A 336 -12.59 -4.84 -5.05
C ARG A 336 -13.68 -5.91 -5.14
N PRO A 337 -13.57 -7.03 -4.42
CA PRO A 337 -14.62 -8.04 -4.42
C PRO A 337 -15.89 -7.47 -3.78
N ARG A 338 -17.05 -7.70 -4.41
CA ARG A 338 -18.38 -7.29 -3.94
C ARG A 338 -19.41 -8.35 -4.28
N LEU A 339 -20.50 -8.44 -3.50
CA LEU A 339 -21.58 -9.39 -3.78
C LEU A 339 -22.44 -8.99 -4.97
N ASP A 340 -22.60 -7.70 -5.22
CA ASP A 340 -23.61 -7.19 -6.15
C ASP A 340 -23.10 -7.11 -7.59
N CYS A 341 -21.88 -6.62 -7.79
CA CYS A 341 -21.29 -6.39 -9.10
C CYS A 341 -19.77 -6.60 -9.10
N PHE A 342 -19.21 -6.95 -10.27
CA PHE A 342 -17.78 -6.89 -10.53
C PHE A 342 -17.34 -5.43 -10.50
N TYR A 343 -16.79 -4.98 -9.37
CA TYR A 343 -16.46 -3.57 -9.14
C TYR A 343 -15.07 -3.22 -9.68
N LEU A 344 -14.95 -2.08 -10.35
CA LEU A 344 -13.70 -1.51 -10.84
C LEU A 344 -13.72 0.00 -10.60
N ASP A 345 -12.56 0.58 -10.30
CA ASP A 345 -12.35 2.03 -10.25
C ASP A 345 -11.03 2.36 -10.98
N PRO A 346 -11.01 2.24 -12.32
CA PRO A 346 -9.79 2.15 -13.07
C PRO A 346 -9.08 3.51 -13.19
N THR A 347 -7.78 3.50 -12.92
CA THR A 347 -6.86 4.64 -13.00
C THR A 347 -5.55 4.20 -13.65
N LEU A 348 -4.82 5.14 -14.26
CA LEU A 348 -3.50 4.84 -14.82
C LEU A 348 -2.59 6.06 -14.73
N PRO A 349 -1.40 5.97 -14.13
CA PRO A 349 -0.44 7.07 -14.17
C PRO A 349 0.06 7.34 -15.61
N PRO A 350 0.45 8.59 -15.93
CA PRO A 350 0.87 9.01 -17.27
C PRO A 350 2.03 8.18 -17.85
N GLN A 351 2.91 7.67 -17.00
CA GLN A 351 4.07 6.88 -17.38
C GLN A 351 3.69 5.54 -18.01
N LEU A 352 2.53 4.98 -17.63
CA LEU A 352 1.98 3.74 -18.20
C LEU A 352 0.94 4.01 -19.30
N ALA A 353 0.52 5.26 -19.48
CA ALA A 353 -0.54 5.64 -20.40
C ALA A 353 -0.29 5.32 -21.88
N PRO A 354 0.95 5.40 -22.43
CA PRO A 354 1.21 5.10 -23.85
C PRO A 354 0.90 3.65 -24.24
N GLU A 355 1.18 2.70 -23.34
CA GLU A 355 1.01 1.27 -23.62
C GLU A 355 -0.24 0.68 -22.95
N GLY A 356 -0.60 1.19 -21.77
CA GLY A 356 -1.62 0.58 -20.93
C GLY A 356 -1.22 -0.82 -20.45
N PHE A 357 -2.18 -1.55 -19.90
CA PHE A 357 -2.00 -2.95 -19.57
C PHE A 357 -3.33 -3.71 -19.68
N THR A 358 -3.26 -5.04 -19.73
CA THR A 358 -4.46 -5.90 -19.70
C THR A 358 -4.32 -7.00 -18.66
N VAL A 359 -5.27 -7.04 -17.72
CA VAL A 359 -5.46 -8.19 -16.84
C VAL A 359 -6.45 -9.13 -17.50
N LYS A 360 -5.97 -10.31 -17.90
CA LYS A 360 -6.77 -11.33 -18.59
C LYS A 360 -7.32 -12.34 -17.59
N GLY A 361 -8.61 -12.65 -17.71
CA GLY A 361 -9.21 -13.78 -17.01
C GLY A 361 -9.58 -13.54 -15.55
N MET A 362 -9.83 -12.29 -15.15
CA MET A 362 -10.35 -11.98 -13.81
C MET A 362 -11.69 -12.67 -13.58
N LYS A 363 -11.85 -13.39 -12.48
CA LYS A 363 -13.00 -14.24 -12.17
C LYS A 363 -13.85 -13.64 -11.07
N TRP A 364 -15.15 -13.59 -11.29
CA TRP A 364 -16.12 -13.17 -10.29
C TRP A 364 -17.47 -13.86 -10.53
N GLN A 365 -17.98 -14.53 -9.49
CA GLN A 365 -19.24 -15.27 -9.43
C GLN A 365 -19.51 -16.13 -10.69
N GLY A 366 -18.47 -16.85 -11.13
CA GLY A 366 -18.54 -17.75 -12.29
C GLY A 366 -18.51 -17.06 -13.66
N SER A 367 -18.31 -15.74 -13.73
CA SER A 367 -17.98 -15.00 -14.95
C SER A 367 -16.48 -14.71 -15.03
N VAL A 368 -15.97 -14.57 -16.25
CA VAL A 368 -14.58 -14.28 -16.55
C VAL A 368 -14.49 -12.99 -17.37
N PHE A 369 -13.65 -12.05 -16.94
CA PHE A 369 -13.47 -10.73 -17.51
C PHE A 369 -12.04 -10.49 -17.95
N ASP A 370 -11.89 -9.78 -19.07
CA ASP A 370 -10.64 -9.14 -19.45
C ASP A 370 -10.80 -7.64 -19.22
N VAL A 371 -9.83 -7.05 -18.51
CA VAL A 371 -9.81 -5.63 -18.19
C VAL A 371 -8.56 -5.02 -18.80
N THR A 372 -8.73 -4.21 -19.82
CA THR A 372 -7.65 -3.42 -20.44
C THR A 372 -7.77 -1.99 -19.96
N VAL A 373 -6.73 -1.47 -19.29
CA VAL A 373 -6.66 -0.08 -18.81
C VAL A 373 -5.61 0.64 -19.65
N ASN A 374 -6.05 1.57 -20.49
CA ASN A 374 -5.17 2.43 -21.30
C ASN A 374 -5.21 3.88 -20.81
N GLY A 375 -4.36 4.74 -21.36
CA GLY A 375 -4.26 6.15 -20.95
C GLY A 375 -5.53 6.98 -21.10
N ASP A 376 -6.43 6.63 -22.03
CA ASP A 376 -7.66 7.34 -22.34
C ASP A 376 -8.94 6.58 -21.94
N LYS A 377 -8.92 5.25 -22.05
CA LYS A 377 -10.09 4.39 -21.84
C LYS A 377 -9.76 3.05 -21.19
N THR A 378 -10.73 2.57 -20.42
CA THR A 378 -10.75 1.22 -19.88
C THR A 378 -11.80 0.40 -20.62
N VAL A 379 -11.40 -0.79 -21.06
CA VAL A 379 -12.22 -1.74 -21.80
C VAL A 379 -12.40 -2.99 -20.95
N VAL A 380 -13.65 -3.30 -20.60
CA VAL A 380 -14.03 -4.47 -19.80
C VAL A 380 -14.83 -5.41 -20.69
N THR A 381 -14.29 -6.57 -20.99
CA THR A 381 -14.96 -7.58 -21.83
C THR A 381 -15.30 -8.80 -21.00
N ARG A 382 -16.58 -9.22 -21.02
CA ARG A 382 -16.98 -10.47 -20.39
C ARG A 382 -16.69 -11.63 -21.34
N ARG A 383 -15.57 -12.33 -21.13
CA ARG A 383 -15.09 -13.42 -21.99
C ARG A 383 -15.97 -14.66 -21.91
N SER A 384 -16.37 -15.06 -20.72
CA SER A 384 -17.21 -16.25 -20.50
C SER A 384 -18.01 -16.15 -19.19
N GLY A 385 -18.95 -17.07 -19.00
CA GLY A 385 -19.70 -17.16 -17.75
C GLY A 385 -20.78 -18.24 -17.77
N ARG A 386 -21.30 -18.62 -16.61
CA ARG A 386 -22.34 -19.65 -16.47
C ARG A 386 -23.75 -19.09 -16.75
N GLY A 387 -24.55 -19.83 -17.53
CA GLY A 387 -26.02 -19.79 -17.48
C GLY A 387 -26.75 -18.66 -18.21
N GLY A 388 -26.23 -18.10 -19.30
CA GLY A 388 -26.94 -17.12 -20.17
C GLY A 388 -27.29 -15.77 -19.54
N LYS A 389 -27.22 -15.65 -18.21
CA LYS A 389 -27.47 -14.43 -17.44
C LYS A 389 -26.37 -13.41 -17.68
N LYS A 390 -26.74 -12.13 -17.78
CA LYS A 390 -25.80 -11.00 -17.78
C LYS A 390 -25.10 -10.90 -16.42
N ALA A 391 -23.85 -10.43 -16.41
CA ALA A 391 -23.12 -10.14 -15.19
C ALA A 391 -23.09 -8.62 -14.96
N CYS A 392 -23.27 -8.20 -13.71
CA CYS A 392 -23.13 -6.78 -13.36
C CYS A 392 -21.66 -6.38 -13.28
N VAL A 393 -21.29 -5.27 -13.91
CA VAL A 393 -20.03 -4.55 -13.72
C VAL A 393 -20.36 -3.18 -13.12
N ARG A 394 -19.70 -2.81 -12.02
CA ARG A 394 -19.86 -1.48 -11.39
C ARG A 394 -18.60 -0.67 -11.57
N ILE A 395 -18.72 0.51 -12.17
CA ILE A 395 -17.62 1.47 -12.32
C ILE A 395 -17.70 2.48 -11.18
N GLY A 396 -16.56 2.73 -10.52
CA GLY A 396 -16.41 3.64 -9.38
C GLY A 396 -16.69 5.10 -9.70
N ASP A 397 -16.92 5.87 -8.64
CA ASP A 397 -17.53 7.21 -8.70
C ASP A 397 -16.57 8.30 -9.23
N ARG A 398 -15.26 8.04 -9.27
CA ARG A 398 -14.28 8.93 -9.92
C ARG A 398 -14.46 8.98 -11.44
N ASN A 399 -15.19 8.02 -12.01
CA ASN A 399 -15.49 7.98 -13.43
C ASN A 399 -16.75 8.79 -13.77
N ARG A 400 -16.70 9.59 -14.85
CA ARG A 400 -17.90 10.32 -15.34
C ARG A 400 -19.04 9.40 -15.80
N LYS A 401 -18.72 8.14 -16.13
CA LYS A 401 -19.67 7.08 -16.45
C LYS A 401 -19.75 6.05 -15.32
N SER A 402 -19.68 6.51 -14.06
CA SER A 402 -19.88 5.64 -12.90
C SER A 402 -21.27 4.98 -12.93
N GLY A 403 -21.40 3.85 -12.23
CA GLY A 403 -22.67 3.14 -12.12
C GLY A 403 -22.59 1.67 -12.54
N LYS A 404 -23.77 1.04 -12.64
CA LYS A 404 -23.92 -0.41 -12.86
C LYS A 404 -24.28 -0.71 -14.32
N TYR A 405 -23.57 -1.67 -14.91
CA TYR A 405 -23.70 -2.11 -16.29
C TYR A 405 -23.94 -3.62 -16.34
N GLN A 406 -24.75 -4.08 -17.28
CA GLN A 406 -25.10 -5.51 -17.42
C GLN A 406 -24.48 -6.07 -18.71
N LEU A 407 -23.49 -6.95 -18.58
CA LEU A 407 -22.75 -7.51 -19.71
C LEU A 407 -23.14 -8.97 -19.97
N ALA A 408 -23.63 -9.25 -21.18
CA ALA A 408 -23.70 -10.62 -21.71
C ALA A 408 -22.29 -11.14 -22.07
N VAL A 409 -22.16 -12.46 -22.26
CA VAL A 409 -20.91 -13.05 -22.75
C VAL A 409 -20.58 -12.48 -24.13
N GLY A 410 -19.32 -12.10 -24.35
CA GLY A 410 -18.84 -11.44 -25.56
C GLY A 410 -19.10 -9.93 -25.62
N GLN A 411 -19.84 -9.35 -24.66
CA GLN A 411 -20.05 -7.91 -24.62
C GLN A 411 -18.90 -7.18 -23.92
N THR A 412 -18.70 -5.95 -24.38
CA THR A 412 -17.65 -5.05 -23.92
C THR A 412 -18.26 -3.75 -23.40
N LEU A 413 -17.77 -3.30 -22.25
CA LEU A 413 -18.00 -1.96 -21.71
C LEU A 413 -16.74 -1.13 -21.94
N THR A 414 -16.91 0.12 -22.38
CA THR A 414 -15.81 1.08 -22.49
C THR A 414 -16.16 2.35 -21.71
N VAL A 415 -15.29 2.68 -20.76
CA VAL A 415 -15.36 3.92 -19.96
C VAL A 415 -14.05 4.69 -20.08
N ALA A 416 -14.04 5.97 -19.73
CA ALA A 416 -12.77 6.71 -19.66
C ALA A 416 -11.89 6.13 -18.55
N THR A 417 -10.57 6.17 -18.69
CA THR A 417 -9.65 5.85 -17.57
C THR A 417 -9.49 7.08 -16.70
N TYR A 418 -9.51 6.93 -15.38
CA TYR A 418 -9.21 8.04 -14.50
C TYR A 418 -7.72 8.41 -14.60
N ARG A 419 -7.45 9.73 -14.69
CA ARG A 419 -6.11 10.30 -14.86
C ARG A 419 -5.94 11.44 -13.87
N SER A 420 -5.31 11.16 -12.73
CA SER A 420 -5.06 12.13 -11.67
C SER A 420 -4.21 13.31 -12.17
N ASP A 421 -3.23 13.03 -13.01
CA ASP A 421 -2.34 14.02 -13.63
C ASP A 421 -3.05 15.07 -14.50
N LEU A 422 -4.30 14.82 -14.91
CA LEU A 422 -5.10 15.75 -15.72
C LEU A 422 -6.02 16.67 -14.89
N ASN A 423 -6.06 16.52 -13.56
CA ASN A 423 -6.97 17.28 -12.67
C ASN A 423 -6.26 18.45 -11.96
N GLY A 424 -5.32 19.09 -12.66
CA GLY A 424 -4.49 20.17 -12.11
C GLY A 424 -3.26 19.64 -11.37
N THR A 425 -2.61 20.54 -10.63
CA THR A 425 -1.31 20.29 -10.02
C THR A 425 -1.31 20.66 -8.55
N LEU A 426 -0.55 19.90 -7.74
CA LEU A 426 -0.41 20.09 -6.30
C LEU A 426 -0.07 21.55 -5.99
N VAL A 427 0.93 22.08 -6.69
CA VAL A 427 1.20 23.51 -6.75
C VAL A 427 0.60 24.06 -8.05
N PRO A 428 -0.41 24.95 -8.00
CA PRO A 428 -1.13 25.41 -9.18
C PRO A 428 -0.21 25.99 -10.26
N GLY A 429 -0.31 25.44 -11.47
CA GLY A 429 0.47 25.89 -12.63
C GLY A 429 1.84 25.23 -12.77
N ASN A 430 2.15 24.20 -11.97
CA ASN A 430 3.38 23.43 -12.12
C ASN A 430 3.47 22.76 -13.50
N LYS A 431 4.43 23.17 -14.33
CA LYS A 431 4.67 22.57 -15.65
C LYS A 431 5.51 21.30 -15.61
N ALA A 432 6.20 21.04 -14.50
CA ALA A 432 7.04 19.87 -14.32
C ALA A 432 6.27 18.67 -13.75
N GLN A 433 5.12 18.88 -13.10
CA GLN A 433 4.38 17.78 -12.49
C GLN A 433 4.03 16.71 -13.52
N CYS A 434 4.38 15.46 -13.22
CA CYS A 434 4.24 14.29 -14.07
C CYS A 434 4.88 14.47 -15.45
N ALA A 435 6.03 15.14 -15.48
CA ALA A 435 6.82 15.33 -16.69
C ALA A 435 7.05 13.98 -17.43
N PRO A 436 7.01 13.98 -18.78
CA PRO A 436 7.20 12.77 -19.58
C PRO A 436 8.53 12.04 -19.32
N SER A 437 9.57 12.76 -18.92
CA SER A 437 10.88 12.19 -18.62
C SER A 437 11.61 13.01 -17.58
N VAL A 438 12.18 12.31 -16.60
CA VAL A 438 13.15 12.87 -15.66
C VAL A 438 14.34 11.91 -15.59
N ILE A 439 15.54 12.44 -15.85
CA ILE A 439 16.76 11.63 -15.95
C ILE A 439 17.75 12.15 -14.91
N SER A 440 18.31 11.23 -14.12
CA SER A 440 19.51 11.45 -13.33
C SER A 440 20.46 10.30 -13.60
N LYS A 441 21.75 10.60 -13.75
CA LYS A 441 22.82 9.59 -13.91
C LYS A 441 23.56 9.33 -12.60
N ASP A 442 23.24 10.10 -11.57
CA ASP A 442 23.90 10.03 -10.27
C ASP A 442 23.36 8.83 -9.49
N PRO A 443 24.22 8.10 -8.77
CA PRO A 443 23.77 7.03 -7.90
C PRO A 443 22.79 7.56 -6.83
N ILE A 444 21.66 6.88 -6.68
CA ILE A 444 20.60 7.24 -5.73
C ILE A 444 20.54 6.24 -4.58
N LEU A 445 19.93 6.66 -3.47
CA LEU A 445 19.47 5.68 -2.49
C LEU A 445 18.37 4.80 -3.11
N PRO A 446 18.30 3.51 -2.76
CA PRO A 446 17.24 2.63 -3.27
C PRO A 446 15.85 3.23 -3.05
N GLY A 447 15.01 3.21 -4.09
CA GLY A 447 13.65 3.76 -4.04
C GLY A 447 13.55 5.29 -4.18
N GLN A 448 14.66 6.04 -4.19
CA GLN A 448 14.64 7.52 -4.16
C GLN A 448 14.88 8.13 -5.56
N TYR A 449 13.96 7.84 -6.48
CA TYR A 449 14.09 8.16 -7.91
C TYR A 449 13.96 9.64 -8.24
N ALA A 450 14.57 10.07 -9.35
CA ALA A 450 14.48 11.46 -9.82
C ALA A 450 13.05 11.88 -10.17
N LEU A 451 12.23 10.96 -10.70
CA LEU A 451 10.83 11.23 -11.03
C LEU A 451 9.97 11.56 -9.79
N SER A 452 10.39 11.11 -8.59
CA SER A 452 9.70 11.44 -7.34
C SER A 452 9.67 12.94 -7.09
N ALA A 453 10.66 13.67 -7.61
CA ALA A 453 10.74 15.12 -7.46
C ALA A 453 9.73 15.89 -8.35
N VAL A 454 8.94 15.19 -9.16
CA VAL A 454 7.92 15.81 -10.02
C VAL A 454 6.61 15.03 -10.01
N ASP A 455 6.41 14.09 -9.09
CA ASP A 455 5.23 13.23 -9.12
C ASP A 455 3.99 13.90 -8.51
N GLY A 456 4.11 15.13 -8.01
CA GLY A 456 3.01 15.86 -7.40
C GLY A 456 2.72 15.42 -5.97
N SER A 457 3.72 14.89 -5.27
CA SER A 457 3.67 14.50 -3.86
C SER A 457 4.84 15.07 -3.09
N ASN A 458 4.60 15.50 -1.85
CA ASN A 458 5.67 15.87 -0.92
C ASN A 458 6.18 14.67 -0.10
N ALA A 459 5.55 13.50 -0.26
CA ALA A 459 5.81 12.30 0.54
C ALA A 459 6.87 11.38 -0.09
N THR A 460 7.05 11.48 -1.41
CA THR A 460 8.12 10.84 -2.17
C THR A 460 9.21 11.86 -2.47
N TYR A 461 10.43 11.41 -2.77
CA TYR A 461 11.51 12.32 -3.09
C TYR A 461 12.66 11.66 -3.86
N TRP A 462 13.42 12.49 -4.57
CA TRP A 462 14.72 12.12 -5.12
C TRP A 462 15.81 12.30 -4.06
N ARG A 463 16.75 11.35 -3.97
CA ARG A 463 17.88 11.46 -3.05
C ARG A 463 19.14 10.76 -3.58
N PRO A 464 20.18 11.52 -3.94
CA PRO A 464 21.50 10.96 -4.25
C PRO A 464 22.11 10.21 -3.05
N ASN A 465 22.90 9.17 -3.29
CA ASN A 465 23.51 8.38 -2.22
C ASN A 465 24.80 9.00 -1.63
N THR A 466 25.30 10.10 -2.21
CA THR A 466 26.44 10.86 -1.70
C THR A 466 26.11 12.36 -1.60
N ARG A 467 26.89 13.09 -0.79
CA ARG A 467 26.83 14.57 -0.69
C ARG A 467 27.51 15.30 -1.86
N ALA A 468 28.05 14.59 -2.85
CA ALA A 468 28.66 15.20 -4.04
C ALA A 468 27.60 15.93 -4.89
N PRO A 469 28.00 16.87 -5.77
CA PRO A 469 27.09 17.46 -6.73
C PRO A 469 26.35 16.38 -7.52
N ALA A 470 25.02 16.45 -7.51
CA ALA A 470 24.15 15.55 -8.23
C ALA A 470 23.12 16.36 -9.02
N SER A 471 22.65 15.79 -10.13
CA SER A 471 21.74 16.49 -11.02
C SER A 471 20.59 15.62 -11.52
N MET A 472 19.46 16.28 -11.77
CA MET A 472 18.35 15.73 -12.54
C MET A 472 18.03 16.67 -13.70
N THR A 473 17.59 16.11 -14.82
CA THR A 473 17.09 16.86 -15.98
C THR A 473 15.65 16.46 -16.24
N ILE A 474 14.75 17.44 -16.23
CA ILE A 474 13.31 17.31 -16.44
C ILE A 474 13.00 17.75 -17.88
N ASP A 475 12.38 16.88 -18.67
CA ASP A 475 11.81 17.21 -19.97
C ASP A 475 10.36 17.66 -19.79
N LEU A 476 10.05 18.93 -20.04
CA LEU A 476 8.68 19.47 -19.99
C LEU A 476 7.80 19.00 -21.17
N GLY A 477 8.32 18.14 -22.03
CA GLY A 477 7.67 17.55 -23.20
C GLY A 477 7.62 18.49 -24.42
N ARG A 478 7.64 19.80 -24.19
CA ARG A 478 7.65 20.85 -25.22
C ARG A 478 8.22 22.14 -24.65
N THR A 479 8.62 23.07 -25.52
CA THR A 479 9.07 24.40 -25.09
C THR A 479 7.95 25.11 -24.32
N GLN A 480 8.29 25.61 -23.13
CA GLN A 480 7.43 26.35 -22.21
C GLN A 480 8.06 27.71 -21.89
N SER A 481 7.20 28.70 -21.65
CA SER A 481 7.63 29.99 -21.10
C SER A 481 7.80 29.88 -19.59
N ILE A 482 9.02 29.84 -19.08
CA ILE A 482 9.33 29.70 -17.65
C ILE A 482 9.48 31.08 -17.00
N LYS A 483 8.83 31.32 -15.85
CA LYS A 483 8.95 32.57 -15.09
C LYS A 483 9.63 32.42 -13.73
N GLY A 484 9.82 31.20 -13.25
CA GLY A 484 10.36 30.94 -11.93
C GLY A 484 10.22 29.48 -11.53
N PHE A 485 10.74 29.19 -10.35
CA PHE A 485 10.81 27.86 -9.77
C PHE A 485 10.38 27.90 -8.30
N HIS A 486 9.79 26.80 -7.84
CA HIS A 486 9.62 26.49 -6.42
C HIS A 486 10.21 25.10 -6.17
N PHE A 487 11.00 24.97 -5.11
CA PHE A 487 11.59 23.70 -4.71
C PHE A 487 11.12 23.34 -3.31
N ASN A 488 10.76 22.08 -3.11
CA ASN A 488 10.61 21.48 -1.80
C ASN A 488 11.74 20.47 -1.58
N PHE A 489 12.67 20.79 -0.69
CA PHE A 489 13.80 19.96 -0.33
C PHE A 489 13.55 19.09 0.91
N ASN A 490 12.33 19.09 1.44
CA ASN A 490 11.93 18.30 2.61
C ASN A 490 12.89 18.52 3.82
N HIS A 491 13.25 17.46 4.54
CA HIS A 491 14.06 17.54 5.75
C HIS A 491 15.56 17.79 5.50
N ASN A 492 16.07 17.54 4.30
CA ASN A 492 17.50 17.59 3.99
C ASN A 492 17.79 18.57 2.84
N PRO A 493 17.70 19.89 3.06
CA PRO A 493 18.00 20.88 2.02
C PRO A 493 19.48 20.87 1.62
N PRO A 494 19.79 21.12 0.33
CA PRO A 494 21.17 21.20 -0.12
C PRO A 494 21.87 22.45 0.44
N VAL A 495 23.20 22.45 0.43
CA VAL A 495 23.96 23.66 0.77
C VAL A 495 23.73 24.72 -0.30
N ASN A 496 23.83 24.32 -1.56
CA ASN A 496 23.66 25.18 -2.72
C ASN A 496 22.92 24.42 -3.84
N TYR A 497 22.34 25.17 -4.78
CA TYR A 497 21.81 24.58 -6.00
C TYR A 497 21.93 25.54 -7.18
N THR A 498 21.93 24.97 -8.39
CA THR A 498 21.97 25.71 -9.65
C THR A 498 20.91 25.15 -10.60
N VAL A 499 20.22 26.03 -11.34
CA VAL A 499 19.23 25.66 -12.34
C VAL A 499 19.69 26.11 -13.72
N PHE A 500 19.70 25.16 -14.64
CA PHE A 500 19.92 25.39 -16.06
C PHE A 500 18.64 25.12 -16.84
N VAL A 501 18.45 25.84 -17.94
CA VAL A 501 17.35 25.61 -18.86
C VAL A 501 17.85 25.59 -20.30
N GLY A 502 17.24 24.76 -21.14
CA GLY A 502 17.72 24.55 -22.51
C GLY A 502 16.69 24.00 -23.48
N SER A 503 17.08 23.97 -24.76
CA SER A 503 16.33 23.34 -25.84
C SER A 503 16.62 21.84 -26.01
N SER A 504 17.76 21.36 -25.51
CA SER A 504 18.14 19.94 -25.46
C SER A 504 18.50 19.51 -24.04
N ALA A 505 18.58 18.19 -23.85
CA ALA A 505 19.01 17.57 -22.60
C ALA A 505 20.54 17.43 -22.47
N GLU A 506 21.31 17.85 -23.48
CA GLU A 506 22.77 17.68 -23.50
C GLU A 506 23.47 18.77 -22.69
N ASP A 507 24.48 18.36 -21.91
CA ASP A 507 25.30 19.28 -21.13
C ASP A 507 26.20 20.10 -22.07
N GLY A 508 26.16 21.44 -21.96
CA GLY A 508 27.00 22.33 -22.74
C GLY A 508 26.30 23.61 -23.19
N ALA A 509 26.64 24.09 -24.38
CA ALA A 509 26.25 25.42 -24.89
C ALA A 509 24.73 25.65 -25.03
N GLU A 510 23.91 24.60 -25.01
CA GLU A 510 22.45 24.69 -25.11
C GLU A 510 21.74 24.82 -23.76
N MET A 511 22.44 24.58 -22.64
CA MET A 511 21.93 24.77 -21.29
C MET A 511 22.44 26.09 -20.73
N ARG A 512 21.52 27.03 -20.48
CA ARG A 512 21.80 28.33 -19.89
C ARG A 512 21.52 28.30 -18.39
N GLU A 513 22.50 28.73 -17.59
CA GLU A 513 22.29 29.02 -16.17
C GLU A 513 21.29 30.17 -16.00
N VAL A 514 20.24 29.94 -15.23
CA VAL A 514 19.19 30.95 -14.94
C VAL A 514 19.02 31.23 -13.46
N VAL A 515 19.46 30.32 -12.59
CA VAL A 515 19.44 30.47 -11.14
C VAL A 515 20.71 29.87 -10.56
N LYS A 516 21.34 30.58 -9.63
CA LYS A 516 22.40 30.06 -8.78
C LYS A 516 22.17 30.55 -7.35
N VAL A 517 22.06 29.62 -6.41
CA VAL A 517 21.89 29.91 -4.98
C VAL A 517 23.05 29.28 -4.23
N ASP A 518 23.99 30.10 -3.79
CA ASP A 518 25.21 29.65 -3.10
C ASP A 518 24.96 29.17 -1.66
N LYS A 519 23.84 29.60 -1.05
CA LYS A 519 23.44 29.21 0.30
C LYS A 519 21.91 29.14 0.41
N VAL A 520 21.39 27.93 0.55
CA VAL A 520 19.95 27.71 0.79
C VAL A 520 19.58 28.12 2.22
N GLU A 521 18.44 28.80 2.36
CA GLU A 521 17.88 29.15 3.67
C GLU A 521 17.07 27.97 4.25
N ILE A 522 17.15 27.78 5.56
CA ILE A 522 16.32 26.80 6.28
C ILE A 522 14.97 27.45 6.57
N THR A 523 13.93 27.09 5.83
CA THR A 523 12.58 27.65 5.99
C THR A 523 11.69 26.83 6.93
N ALA A 524 12.07 25.58 7.22
CA ALA A 524 11.39 24.69 8.14
C ALA A 524 12.37 24.23 9.24
N PRO A 525 12.80 25.15 10.14
CA PRO A 525 13.77 24.82 11.18
C PRO A 525 13.21 23.77 12.14
N TYR A 526 14.11 22.94 12.67
CA TYR A 526 13.76 21.98 13.71
C TYR A 526 13.19 22.69 14.94
N ASP A 527 12.07 22.18 15.44
CA ASP A 527 11.40 22.66 16.64
C ASP A 527 11.18 21.50 17.59
N ALA A 528 11.97 21.46 18.67
CA ALA A 528 11.91 20.42 19.70
C ALA A 528 10.53 20.33 20.37
N ALA A 529 9.80 21.45 20.49
CA ALA A 529 8.49 21.46 21.15
C ALA A 529 7.44 20.67 20.33
N ASN A 530 7.62 20.60 19.02
CA ASN A 530 6.70 19.96 18.10
C ASN A 530 7.32 18.73 17.38
N ALA A 531 8.48 18.25 17.82
CA ALA A 531 9.22 17.15 17.19
C ALA A 531 8.47 15.80 17.28
N ASN A 532 7.69 15.61 18.33
CA ASN A 532 6.95 14.37 18.60
C ASN A 532 5.47 14.44 18.17
N VAL A 533 5.06 15.54 17.54
CA VAL A 533 3.68 15.69 17.04
C VAL A 533 3.53 14.88 15.76
N VAL A 534 2.52 14.01 15.72
CA VAL A 534 2.19 13.18 14.58
C VAL A 534 1.45 14.02 13.54
N ARG A 535 2.20 14.53 12.56
CA ARG A 535 1.69 15.38 11.47
C ARG A 535 2.57 15.26 10.23
N VAL A 536 1.98 15.45 9.06
CA VAL A 536 2.75 15.69 7.83
C VAL A 536 3.54 16.99 8.01
N ARG A 537 4.87 16.90 7.94
CA ARG A 537 5.74 18.05 8.16
C ARG A 537 5.90 18.87 6.89
N LEU A 538 6.00 20.19 7.05
CA LEU A 538 6.41 21.07 5.97
C LEU A 538 7.89 20.86 5.70
N GLY A 539 8.26 20.78 4.42
CA GLY A 539 9.64 20.69 3.99
C GLY A 539 10.33 22.05 3.93
N ASN A 540 11.65 22.04 3.84
CA ASN A 540 12.42 23.23 3.51
C ASN A 540 12.18 23.59 2.05
N THR A 541 11.89 24.85 1.77
CA THR A 541 11.47 25.32 0.44
C THR A 541 12.36 26.44 -0.06
N SER A 542 12.47 26.58 -1.38
CA SER A 542 13.15 27.71 -2.01
C SER A 542 12.36 28.19 -3.22
N ASP A 543 11.96 29.46 -3.21
CA ASP A 543 11.24 30.12 -4.30
C ASP A 543 12.19 31.05 -5.06
N VAL A 544 12.18 30.97 -6.40
CA VAL A 544 12.99 31.85 -7.25
C VAL A 544 12.18 32.36 -8.41
N SER A 545 12.12 33.68 -8.57
CA SER A 545 11.53 34.35 -9.74
C SER A 545 12.63 34.77 -10.72
N LEU A 546 12.42 34.54 -12.01
CA LEU A 546 13.33 35.01 -13.04
C LEU A 546 13.01 36.46 -13.40
N ALA A 547 14.05 37.28 -13.61
CA ALA A 547 13.90 38.67 -14.02
C ALA A 547 13.15 38.80 -15.36
N GLU A 548 13.37 37.85 -16.27
CA GLU A 548 12.68 37.75 -17.54
C GLU A 548 12.20 36.32 -17.78
N LYS A 549 11.12 36.17 -18.55
CA LYS A 549 10.63 34.86 -18.96
C LYS A 549 11.61 34.21 -19.92
N VAL A 550 11.94 32.93 -19.70
CA VAL A 550 12.82 32.16 -20.57
C VAL A 550 12.02 31.09 -21.30
N GLN A 551 12.27 30.87 -22.59
CA GLN A 551 11.67 29.76 -23.33
C GLN A 551 12.60 28.55 -23.24
N ALA A 552 12.13 27.45 -22.69
CA ALA A 552 12.91 26.23 -22.58
C ALA A 552 12.02 24.98 -22.56
N ARG A 553 12.59 23.85 -22.99
CA ARG A 553 11.95 22.54 -22.89
C ARG A 553 12.52 21.73 -21.72
N PHE A 554 13.82 21.85 -21.49
CA PHE A 554 14.52 21.09 -20.45
C PHE A 554 14.88 21.99 -19.28
N VAL A 555 14.75 21.45 -18.07
CA VAL A 555 15.18 22.08 -16.81
C VAL A 555 16.13 21.12 -16.12
N LYS A 556 17.38 21.54 -15.89
CA LYS A 556 18.35 20.78 -15.11
C LYS A 556 18.55 21.43 -13.75
N LEU A 557 18.29 20.66 -12.70
CA LEU A 557 18.59 21.05 -11.31
C LEU A 557 19.85 20.33 -10.88
N VAL A 558 20.84 21.09 -10.39
CA VAL A 558 22.05 20.57 -9.74
C VAL A 558 21.98 20.95 -8.27
N VAL A 559 22.09 19.96 -7.38
CA VAL A 559 22.12 20.15 -5.92
C VAL A 559 23.47 19.68 -5.38
N GLU A 560 24.01 20.38 -4.38
CA GLU A 560 25.29 20.01 -3.76
C GLU A 560 25.23 20.15 -2.24
N GLY A 561 25.83 19.17 -1.55
CA GLY A 561 25.89 19.13 -0.10
C GLY A 561 24.53 18.93 0.55
N VAL A 562 24.52 18.99 1.88
CA VAL A 562 23.31 18.96 2.71
C VAL A 562 23.56 19.83 3.95
N LEU A 563 22.57 20.64 4.33
CA LEU A 563 22.69 21.55 5.49
C LEU A 563 22.39 20.87 6.82
N THR A 564 21.74 19.72 6.80
CA THR A 564 21.39 18.89 7.95
C THR A 564 22.33 17.70 8.06
N ASP A 565 22.48 17.18 9.28
CA ASP A 565 23.15 15.90 9.50
C ASP A 565 22.11 14.88 9.99
N ASP A 566 21.72 13.98 9.11
CA ASP A 566 20.82 12.86 9.44
C ASP A 566 21.59 11.56 9.70
N GLY A 567 22.91 11.64 9.90
CA GLY A 567 23.77 10.50 10.16
C GLY A 567 24.07 9.64 8.93
N THR A 568 23.64 10.07 7.73
CA THR A 568 23.88 9.35 6.48
C THR A 568 24.90 10.07 5.58
N PRO A 569 25.63 9.34 4.71
CA PRO A 569 26.47 9.95 3.69
C PRO A 569 25.67 10.48 2.49
N ALA A 570 24.34 10.36 2.50
CA ALA A 570 23.48 10.69 1.38
C ALA A 570 23.39 12.19 1.12
N GLY A 571 23.02 12.53 -0.11
CA GLY A 571 22.83 13.90 -0.56
C GLY A 571 21.53 14.52 -0.09
N ALA A 572 21.28 15.73 -0.58
CA ALA A 572 20.06 16.48 -0.33
C ALA A 572 18.82 15.77 -0.89
N THR A 573 17.70 16.05 -0.26
CA THR A 573 16.38 15.59 -0.70
C THR A 573 15.78 16.60 -1.66
N VAL A 574 15.13 16.14 -2.73
CA VAL A 574 14.24 16.97 -3.57
C VAL A 574 12.90 16.26 -3.69
N ALA A 575 11.92 16.73 -2.93
CA ALA A 575 10.56 16.19 -2.89
C ALA A 575 9.69 16.73 -4.02
N GLU A 576 9.81 18.02 -4.37
CA GLU A 576 9.05 18.60 -5.47
C GLU A 576 9.85 19.70 -6.17
N VAL A 577 9.82 19.68 -7.51
CA VAL A 577 10.30 20.72 -8.40
C VAL A 577 9.10 21.30 -9.15
N VAL A 578 8.84 22.57 -8.91
CA VAL A 578 7.78 23.32 -9.56
C VAL A 578 8.36 24.27 -10.58
N VAL A 579 7.85 24.22 -11.80
CA VAL A 579 8.24 25.12 -12.90
C VAL A 579 7.04 25.97 -13.30
N PHE A 580 7.14 27.30 -13.16
CA PHE A 580 6.02 28.23 -13.37
C PHE A 580 5.93 28.87 -14.75
#